data_AF-A0A4R0NS27-F1
#
_entry.id   AF-A0A4R0NS27-F1
#
_cell.length_a   1.000
_cell.length_b   1.000
_cell.length_c   1.000
_cell.angle_alpha   90.00
_cell.angle_beta   90.00
_cell.angle_gamma   90.00
#
_symmetry.space_group_name_H-M   'P 1'
#
loop_
_entity.id
_entity.type
_entity.pdbx_description
1 polymer ?
#
loop_
_entity_poly.entity_id
_entity_poly.type
_entity_poly.pdbx_seq_one_letter_code
_entity_poly.pdbx_strand_id
1 'polypeptide(L)'
;MKNIHIYLAFAILGLLAACDRTEDPIYNKVSDDRFPVIVSNTNFVTPSVPVAGYDKGAALKIEFQYKATDPIKEIQFYEKIATADSVLISTIPYAPSFSTVKNADTLIYNYVVPAAIASGTSVVFRGRVVNVNGLTKDRTFSYKIK
;
A
#
# COMPACT_ATOMS: atom_id res chain seq x y z
N MET A 1 50.53 -44.16 4.99
CA MET A 1 49.14 -43.68 5.14
C MET A 1 48.77 -43.49 6.62
N LYS A 2 49.51 -42.65 7.39
CA LYS A 2 49.31 -42.52 8.85
C LYS A 2 48.68 -41.20 9.30
N ASN A 3 48.51 -40.24 8.39
CA ASN A 3 48.08 -38.88 8.72
C ASN A 3 46.62 -38.59 8.35
N ILE A 4 45.93 -39.50 7.66
CA ILE A 4 44.56 -39.26 7.15
C ILE A 4 43.51 -39.23 8.27
N HIS A 5 43.76 -39.95 9.36
CA HIS A 5 42.87 -39.98 10.54
C HIS A 5 42.89 -38.65 11.32
N ILE A 6 44.00 -37.92 11.30
CA ILE A 6 44.13 -36.61 11.96
C ILE A 6 43.34 -35.54 11.20
N TYR A 7 43.41 -35.54 9.87
CA TYR A 7 42.64 -34.60 9.04
C TYR A 7 41.14 -34.87 9.11
N LEU A 8 40.73 -36.14 9.18
CA LEU A 8 39.32 -36.51 9.34
C LEU A 8 38.76 -36.12 10.71
N ALA A 9 39.55 -36.27 11.78
CA ALA A 9 39.16 -35.82 13.11
C ALA A 9 38.98 -34.29 13.19
N PHE A 10 39.88 -33.52 12.56
CA PHE A 10 39.76 -32.06 12.48
C PHE A 10 38.55 -31.60 11.66
N ALA A 11 38.21 -32.31 10.58
CA ALA A 11 37.03 -32.01 9.77
C ALA A 11 35.71 -32.26 10.54
N ILE A 12 35.66 -33.31 11.37
CA ILE A 12 34.48 -33.64 12.19
C ILE A 12 34.27 -32.62 13.32
N LEU A 13 35.35 -32.13 13.94
CA LEU A 13 35.28 -31.09 14.97
C LEU A 13 34.79 -29.73 14.43
N GLY A 14 35.09 -29.40 13.16
CA GLY A 14 34.59 -28.18 12.51
C GLY A 14 33.08 -28.18 12.22
N LEU A 15 32.49 -29.37 12.03
CA LEU A 15 31.05 -29.51 11.75
C LEU A 15 30.17 -29.29 12.98
N LEU A 16 30.71 -29.46 14.20
CA LEU A 16 29.98 -29.22 15.45
C LEU A 16 29.97 -27.74 15.87
N ALA A 17 30.83 -26.91 15.28
CA ALA A 17 30.90 -25.47 15.57
C ALA A 17 30.04 -24.61 14.61
N ALA A 18 29.49 -25.21 13.54
CA ALA A 18 28.74 -24.48 12.50
C ALA A 18 27.24 -24.31 12.80
N CYS A 19 26.77 -24.72 13.99
CA CYS A 19 25.35 -24.67 14.37
C CYS A 19 25.14 -23.91 15.68
N ASP A 20 25.77 -22.74 15.82
CA ASP A 20 25.27 -21.75 16.77
C ASP A 20 24.27 -20.85 16.03
N ARG A 21 23.00 -21.29 15.97
CA ARG A 21 21.90 -20.33 15.83
C ARG A 21 21.77 -19.66 17.18
N THR A 22 22.64 -18.69 17.43
CA THR A 22 22.49 -17.73 18.51
C THR A 22 21.05 -17.24 18.39
N GLU A 23 20.25 -17.44 19.45
CA GLU A 23 18.85 -17.05 19.48
C GLU A 23 18.73 -15.66 18.88
N ASP A 24 17.85 -15.50 17.88
CA ASP A 24 17.53 -14.16 17.38
C ASP A 24 17.27 -13.28 18.61
N PRO A 25 17.96 -12.14 18.75
CA PRO A 25 17.82 -11.31 19.93
C PRO A 25 16.33 -11.05 20.13
N ILE A 26 15.84 -11.19 21.37
CA ILE A 26 14.43 -10.95 21.70
C ILE A 26 14.04 -9.62 21.05
N TYR A 27 13.23 -9.68 20.00
CA TYR A 27 12.79 -8.49 19.29
C TYR A 27 11.95 -7.67 20.26
N ASN A 28 12.58 -6.66 20.87
CA ASN A 28 11.86 -5.72 21.70
C ASN A 28 10.95 -4.92 20.79
N LYS A 29 9.64 -5.04 21.05
CA LYS A 29 8.63 -4.25 20.36
C LYS A 29 8.90 -2.77 20.62
N VAL A 30 9.30 -2.05 19.57
CA VAL A 30 9.69 -0.63 19.67
C VAL A 30 8.46 0.26 19.91
N SER A 31 7.30 -0.11 19.35
CA SER A 31 6.03 0.60 19.55
C SER A 31 4.82 -0.32 19.32
N ASP A 32 3.70 0.03 19.95
CA ASP A 32 2.37 -0.54 19.72
C ASP A 32 1.62 0.08 18.53
N ASP A 33 2.20 1.11 17.90
CA ASP A 33 1.63 1.81 16.75
C ASP A 33 1.24 0.87 15.61
N ARG A 34 0.08 1.14 15.02
CA ARG A 34 -0.51 0.35 13.96
C ARG A 34 -0.63 1.17 12.68
N PHE A 35 -0.28 0.53 11.57
CA PHE A 35 -0.56 1.08 10.26
C PHE A 35 -2.07 1.16 10.02
N PRO A 36 -2.55 2.16 9.26
CA PRO A 36 -3.94 2.19 8.83
C PRO A 36 -4.30 0.96 7.99
N VAL A 37 -5.57 0.57 8.03
CA VAL A 37 -6.09 -0.57 7.26
C VAL A 37 -7.07 -0.09 6.19
N ILE A 38 -6.87 -0.54 4.96
CA ILE A 38 -7.77 -0.31 3.82
C ILE A 38 -8.46 -1.66 3.53
N VAL A 39 -9.78 -1.70 3.63
CA VAL A 39 -10.56 -2.96 3.72
C VAL A 39 -10.98 -3.48 2.35
N SER A 40 -11.61 -2.64 1.55
CA SER A 40 -12.26 -3.04 0.31
C SER A 40 -12.53 -1.82 -0.57
N ASN A 41 -12.77 -2.10 -1.84
CA ASN A 41 -12.80 -1.15 -2.92
C ASN A 41 -14.15 -1.26 -3.62
N THR A 42 -14.85 -0.15 -3.77
CA THR A 42 -15.79 -0.01 -4.91
C THR A 42 -15.48 1.29 -5.65
N ASN A 43 -14.20 1.44 -5.99
CA ASN A 43 -13.63 2.00 -7.23
C ASN A 43 -12.11 2.14 -7.09
N PHE A 44 -11.43 1.10 -6.66
CA PHE A 44 -10.97 0.02 -7.54
C PHE A 44 -12.09 -0.90 -8.08
N VAL A 45 -12.59 -0.64 -9.29
CA VAL A 45 -13.23 -1.63 -10.20
C VAL A 45 -14.79 -1.75 -10.22
N THR A 46 -15.63 -0.72 -10.01
CA THR A 46 -17.04 -0.78 -10.50
C THR A 46 -17.59 0.56 -11.07
N PRO A 47 -17.67 0.68 -12.41
CA PRO A 47 -17.23 -0.33 -13.38
C PRO A 47 -15.73 -0.56 -13.29
N SER A 48 -15.31 -1.76 -13.68
CA SER A 48 -13.90 -2.08 -13.88
C SER A 48 -13.23 -1.01 -14.73
N VAL A 49 -11.93 -0.76 -14.50
CA VAL A 49 -11.16 0.09 -15.41
C VAL A 49 -11.36 -0.49 -16.81
N PRO A 50 -12.03 0.24 -17.73
CA PRO A 50 -12.30 -0.31 -19.04
C PRO A 50 -10.98 -0.63 -19.73
N VAL A 51 -10.94 -1.69 -20.53
CA VAL A 51 -9.73 -2.06 -21.30
C VAL A 51 -9.24 -0.87 -22.15
N ALA A 52 -10.19 -0.09 -22.67
CA ALA A 52 -9.91 1.10 -23.48
C ALA A 52 -9.52 2.33 -22.65
N GLY A 53 -9.60 2.29 -21.32
CA GLY A 53 -9.39 3.44 -20.45
C GLY A 53 -10.66 4.27 -20.21
N TYR A 54 -10.49 5.43 -19.57
CA TYR A 54 -11.57 6.39 -19.31
C TYR A 54 -11.49 7.58 -20.26
N ASP A 55 -12.64 8.09 -20.69
CA ASP A 55 -12.72 9.29 -21.52
C ASP A 55 -12.19 10.52 -20.76
N LYS A 56 -11.59 11.45 -21.49
CA LYS A 56 -11.13 12.75 -20.97
C LYS A 56 -12.26 13.51 -20.28
N GLY A 57 -11.99 14.03 -19.08
CA GLY A 57 -12.97 14.78 -18.30
C GLY A 57 -14.09 13.95 -17.67
N ALA A 58 -14.05 12.61 -17.79
CA ALA A 58 -15.06 11.76 -17.17
C ALA A 58 -15.06 11.94 -15.64
N ALA A 59 -16.25 12.11 -15.07
CA ALA A 59 -16.46 12.15 -13.64
C ALA A 59 -16.61 10.72 -13.09
N LEU A 60 -15.70 10.35 -12.19
CA LEU A 60 -15.64 9.05 -11.53
C LEU A 60 -15.93 9.23 -10.04
N LYS A 61 -16.65 8.27 -9.44
CA LYS A 61 -16.85 8.22 -8.00
C LYS A 61 -15.95 7.15 -7.41
N ILE A 62 -14.98 7.52 -6.60
CA ILE A 62 -14.03 6.61 -5.99
C ILE A 62 -14.51 6.29 -4.59
N GLU A 63 -14.89 5.03 -4.35
CA GLU A 63 -15.21 4.57 -3.00
C GLU A 63 -13.97 4.00 -2.30
N PHE A 64 -13.70 4.54 -1.13
CA PHE A 64 -12.55 4.21 -0.30
C PHE A 64 -13.01 3.73 1.08
N GLN A 65 -12.77 2.46 1.39
CA GLN A 65 -13.14 1.86 2.67
C GLN A 65 -11.91 1.59 3.53
N TYR A 66 -11.95 2.06 4.77
CA TYR A 66 -10.83 1.98 5.68
C TYR A 66 -11.28 1.73 7.13
N LYS A 67 -10.33 1.34 7.98
CA LYS A 67 -10.53 1.10 9.40
C LYS A 67 -9.51 1.87 10.21
N ALA A 68 -9.98 2.56 11.24
CA ALA A 68 -9.14 3.17 12.25
C ALA A 68 -8.61 2.07 13.20
N THR A 69 -7.43 1.54 12.88
CA THR A 69 -6.63 0.71 13.81
C THR A 69 -5.91 1.55 14.85
N ASP A 70 -5.65 2.81 14.49
CA ASP A 70 -5.22 3.94 15.31
C ASP A 70 -5.97 5.20 14.81
N PRO A 71 -5.97 6.31 15.56
CA PRO A 71 -6.62 7.55 15.15
C PRO A 71 -6.15 8.01 13.77
N ILE A 72 -7.10 8.19 12.85
CA ILE A 72 -6.85 8.68 11.50
C ILE A 72 -6.84 10.21 11.54
N LYS A 73 -5.83 10.81 10.89
CA LYS A 73 -5.71 12.25 10.71
C LYS A 73 -6.48 12.70 9.46
N GLU A 74 -6.14 12.12 8.32
CA GLU A 74 -6.62 12.56 7.02
C GLU A 74 -6.48 11.48 5.94
N ILE A 75 -7.19 11.68 4.84
CA ILE A 75 -7.12 10.88 3.64
C ILE A 75 -6.58 11.77 2.53
N GLN A 76 -5.51 11.33 1.89
CA GLN A 76 -4.83 12.05 0.82
C GLN A 76 -5.02 11.33 -0.52
N PHE A 77 -5.26 12.09 -1.58
CA PHE A 77 -5.36 11.57 -2.94
C PHE A 77 -4.24 12.14 -3.79
N TYR A 78 -3.56 11.27 -4.52
CA TYR A 78 -2.50 11.64 -5.43
C TYR A 78 -2.76 11.12 -6.84
N GLU A 79 -2.16 11.80 -7.79
CA GLU A 79 -2.15 11.42 -9.19
C GLU A 79 -0.72 11.37 -9.71
N LYS A 80 -0.42 10.43 -10.59
CA LYS A 80 0.83 10.39 -11.36
C LYS A 80 0.47 10.20 -12.84
N ILE A 81 0.90 11.12 -13.68
CA ILE A 81 0.68 11.07 -15.13
C ILE A 81 1.97 10.59 -15.80
N ALA A 82 1.89 9.50 -16.57
CA ALA A 82 3.02 8.89 -17.25
C ALA A 82 4.24 8.69 -16.31
N THR A 83 5.36 9.31 -16.65
CA THR A 83 6.62 9.25 -15.92
C THR A 83 6.82 10.40 -14.94
N ALA A 84 5.89 11.36 -14.87
CA ALA A 84 5.98 12.50 -13.97
C ALA A 84 5.95 12.08 -12.49
N ASP A 85 6.32 13.00 -11.61
CA ASP A 85 6.17 12.78 -10.17
C ASP A 85 4.72 12.73 -9.75
N SER A 86 4.46 12.06 -8.62
CA SER A 86 3.11 12.00 -8.07
C SER A 86 2.77 13.32 -7.39
N VAL A 87 1.63 13.91 -7.74
CA VAL A 87 1.14 15.18 -7.21
C VAL A 87 -0.04 14.91 -6.28
N LEU A 88 -0.09 15.60 -5.14
CA LEU A 88 -1.24 15.60 -4.23
C LEU A 88 -2.37 16.41 -4.89
N ILE A 89 -3.51 15.76 -5.12
CA ILE A 89 -4.67 16.39 -5.79
C ILE A 89 -5.79 16.73 -4.80
N SER A 90 -5.83 16.10 -3.62
CA SER A 90 -6.80 16.43 -2.57
C SER A 90 -6.36 15.90 -1.21
N THR A 91 -6.74 16.61 -0.15
CA THR A 91 -6.65 16.15 1.25
C THR A 91 -8.02 16.32 1.90
N ILE A 92 -8.50 15.27 2.55
CA ILE A 92 -9.79 15.23 3.25
C ILE A 92 -9.52 14.92 4.72
N PRO A 93 -9.82 15.83 5.66
CA PRO A 93 -9.74 15.54 7.09
C PRO A 93 -10.59 14.32 7.46
N TYR A 94 -10.12 13.52 8.42
CA TYR A 94 -10.90 12.37 8.86
C TYR A 94 -12.22 12.80 9.48
N ALA A 95 -13.30 12.17 9.04
CA ALA A 95 -14.62 12.25 9.63
C ALA A 95 -15.19 10.83 9.72
N PRO A 96 -15.70 10.38 10.88
CA PRO A 96 -16.31 9.07 11.02
C PRO A 96 -17.48 8.88 10.04
N SER A 97 -17.49 7.77 9.31
CA SER A 97 -18.48 7.48 8.27
C SER A 97 -18.67 5.96 8.15
N PHE A 98 -18.93 5.33 9.30
CA PHE A 98 -18.98 3.88 9.42
C PHE A 98 -20.22 3.31 8.73
N SER A 99 -20.00 2.35 7.83
CA SER A 99 -21.06 1.56 7.22
C SER A 99 -21.16 0.20 7.91
N THR A 100 -22.34 -0.11 8.46
CA THR A 100 -22.63 -1.42 9.08
C THR A 100 -22.59 -2.56 8.06
N VAL A 101 -23.09 -2.32 6.85
CA VAL A 101 -23.10 -3.30 5.75
C VAL A 101 -21.68 -3.66 5.30
N LYS A 102 -20.78 -2.67 5.24
CA LYS A 102 -19.39 -2.87 4.79
C LYS A 102 -18.42 -3.13 5.94
N ASN A 103 -18.87 -2.95 7.18
CA ASN A 103 -18.09 -3.07 8.40
C ASN A 103 -16.78 -2.24 8.34
N ALA A 104 -16.87 -1.00 7.82
CA ALA A 104 -15.75 -0.09 7.61
C ALA A 104 -16.22 1.37 7.48
N ASP A 105 -15.33 2.32 7.79
CA ASP A 105 -15.53 3.72 7.41
C ASP A 105 -15.45 3.85 5.89
N THR A 106 -16.38 4.58 5.28
CA THR A 106 -16.49 4.72 3.83
C THR A 106 -16.48 6.19 3.41
N LEU A 107 -15.58 6.53 2.50
CA LEU A 107 -15.48 7.83 1.84
C LEU A 107 -15.74 7.68 0.34
N ILE A 108 -16.58 8.55 -0.22
CA ILE A 108 -16.79 8.65 -1.66
C ILE A 108 -16.11 9.94 -2.14
N TYR A 109 -15.08 9.81 -2.98
CA TYR A 109 -14.36 10.92 -3.58
C TYR A 109 -14.78 11.10 -5.04
N ASN A 110 -15.17 12.31 -5.43
CA ASN A 110 -15.48 12.63 -6.81
C ASN A 110 -14.19 13.02 -7.54
N TYR A 111 -13.77 12.20 -8.49
CA TYR A 111 -12.56 12.37 -9.26
C TYR A 111 -12.90 12.70 -10.72
N VAL A 112 -12.12 13.56 -11.35
CA VAL A 112 -12.28 13.92 -12.77
C VAL A 112 -11.04 13.49 -13.53
N VAL A 113 -11.22 12.68 -14.57
CA VAL A 113 -10.13 12.24 -15.44
C VAL A 113 -9.49 13.45 -16.12
N PRO A 114 -8.15 13.62 -16.09
CA PRO A 114 -7.47 14.76 -16.70
C PRO A 114 -7.84 14.94 -18.17
N ALA A 115 -8.40 16.12 -18.52
CA ALA A 115 -8.91 16.37 -19.87
C ALA A 115 -7.84 16.82 -20.87
N ALA A 116 -6.76 17.46 -20.39
CA ALA A 116 -5.70 18.03 -21.24
C ALA A 116 -4.61 17.02 -21.65
N ILE A 117 -4.72 15.76 -21.23
CA ILE A 117 -3.68 14.76 -21.41
C ILE A 117 -3.97 13.92 -22.66
N ALA A 118 -2.90 13.48 -23.34
CA ALA A 118 -2.99 12.70 -24.56
C ALA A 118 -3.67 11.34 -24.32
N SER A 119 -4.39 10.86 -25.32
CA SER A 119 -4.97 9.52 -25.30
C SER A 119 -3.86 8.47 -25.29
N GLY A 120 -4.09 7.35 -24.62
CA GLY A 120 -3.12 6.29 -24.37
C GLY A 120 -2.18 6.55 -23.18
N THR A 121 -2.14 7.77 -22.64
CA THR A 121 -1.32 8.08 -21.46
C THR A 121 -1.81 7.30 -20.23
N SER A 122 -0.87 6.66 -19.54
CA SER A 122 -1.15 5.99 -18.28
C SER A 122 -1.25 7.00 -17.15
N VAL A 123 -2.26 6.85 -16.30
CA VAL A 123 -2.46 7.61 -15.07
C VAL A 123 -2.48 6.61 -13.91
N VAL A 124 -1.77 6.92 -12.83
CA VAL A 124 -1.83 6.18 -11.57
C VAL A 124 -2.50 7.08 -10.53
N PHE A 125 -3.65 6.65 -10.04
CA PHE A 125 -4.33 7.29 -8.92
C PHE A 125 -3.94 6.57 -7.62
N ARG A 126 -3.75 7.32 -6.55
CA ARG A 126 -3.40 6.81 -5.22
C ARG A 126 -4.30 7.41 -4.16
N GLY A 127 -4.95 6.56 -3.37
CA GLY A 127 -5.53 6.94 -2.08
C GLY A 127 -4.60 6.55 -0.95
N ARG A 128 -4.40 7.45 0.02
CA ARG A 128 -3.54 7.27 1.20
C ARG A 128 -4.33 7.58 2.46
N VAL A 129 -4.34 6.65 3.40
CA VAL A 129 -4.80 6.92 4.78
C VAL A 129 -3.59 7.33 5.62
N VAL A 130 -3.72 8.41 6.39
CA VAL A 130 -2.68 8.92 7.29
C VAL A 130 -3.18 8.86 8.72
N ASN A 131 -2.49 8.13 9.59
CA ASN A 131 -2.75 8.12 11.03
C ASN A 131 -2.10 9.33 11.72
N VAL A 132 -2.59 9.67 12.91
CA VAL A 132 -2.03 10.74 13.75
C VAL A 132 -0.59 10.44 14.16
N ASN A 133 -0.23 9.17 14.33
CA ASN A 133 1.15 8.73 14.59
C ASN A 133 2.08 8.80 13.35
N GLY A 134 1.58 9.29 12.21
CA GLY A 134 2.34 9.46 10.98
C GLY A 134 2.47 8.21 10.11
N LEU A 135 1.97 7.05 10.57
CA LEU A 135 1.94 5.84 9.74
C LEU A 135 0.90 5.99 8.62
N THR A 136 1.27 5.52 7.43
CA THR A 136 0.43 5.67 6.24
C THR A 136 0.22 4.34 5.54
N LYS A 137 -0.92 4.20 4.87
CA LYS A 137 -1.19 3.08 3.96
C LYS A 137 -1.72 3.60 2.64
N ASP A 138 -1.13 3.12 1.55
CA ASP A 138 -1.46 3.51 0.19
C ASP A 138 -2.24 2.42 -0.53
N ARG A 139 -3.07 2.84 -1.47
CA ARG A 139 -3.71 1.98 -2.46
C ARG A 139 -3.74 2.69 -3.81
N THR A 140 -3.30 2.00 -4.86
CA THR A 140 -3.09 2.60 -6.18
C THR A 140 -3.77 1.81 -7.29
N PHE A 141 -4.33 2.50 -8.28
CA PHE A 141 -4.79 1.88 -9.52
C PHE A 141 -4.27 2.66 -10.71
N SER A 142 -4.14 1.95 -11.82
CA SER A 142 -3.67 2.52 -13.06
C SER A 142 -4.76 2.39 -14.12
N TYR A 143 -4.90 3.42 -14.94
CA TYR A 143 -5.77 3.41 -16.09
C TYR A 143 -5.13 4.18 -17.24
N LYS A 144 -5.67 4.05 -18.45
CA LYS A 144 -5.26 4.85 -19.60
C LYS A 144 -6.33 5.89 -19.91
N ILE A 145 -5.91 7.04 -20.42
CA ILE A 145 -6.84 8.02 -20.97
C ILE A 145 -7.25 7.58 -22.36
N LYS A 146 -8.54 7.67 -22.65
CA LYS A 146 -9.13 7.44 -23.97
C LYS A 146 -9.30 8.76 -24.71
#